data_AF-A0A7C4T200-F1
#
_entry.id   AF-A0A7C4T200-F1
#
_cell.length_a   1.000
_cell.length_b   1.000
_cell.length_c   1.000
_cell.angle_alpha   90.00
_cell.angle_beta   90.00
_cell.angle_gamma   90.00
#
_symmetry.space_group_name_H-M   'P 1'
#
loop_
_entity.id
_entity.type
_entity.pdbx_description
1 polymer ?
#
loop_
_entity_poly.entity_id
_entity_poly.type
_entity_poly.pdbx_seq_one_letter_code
_entity_poly.pdbx_strand_id
1 'polypeptide(L)'
;MILSGSGKNKKKTGPGRICVNICVISDIHGNLPALKAILKSSAAKKARRFFFLGDFLGYSPFPNETVSLLRKNNNTISIIGNYDLKVLRRKRSKDAVKDFSFSWTHKHTSPEAKRYLQTLPEQRMTTVCGKKILLVHGSTFSNEEGIDENSPLKKLRRIARTAGADIILCGHTHRPFVKKVGAVWFINPGGAGRSFDSDTASSYAMLSITSKAFKVKFYRLAYPLKKVIIEMHKKKFPYAIRESLMLAQSLDDLKSIEDPKEAAQKIMRLYECELPHARQVAKLSILLFNRLKALHRLGKRKRLILECAALMHDAGAYYGKKEHHRISCEIILNTALLPFETKERLLTALIARYHRRALPNKTHSYFSSLGQKDKHEMLRLAALLRLADALDHSHRQLVRDIRVEKKPRKVVLKIGAKGFSKEDYVTAYKKADLFKMAFGLKTVIDWH
;
A
#
# COMPACT_ATOMS: atom_id res chain seq x y z
N MET A 1 64.30 5.55 54.46
CA MET A 1 63.28 6.27 53.65
C MET A 1 62.06 5.36 53.54
N ILE A 2 61.11 5.46 54.47
CA ILE A 2 59.84 6.22 54.37
C ILE A 2 58.83 5.60 53.36
N LEU A 3 57.96 4.74 53.92
CA LEU A 3 56.49 4.77 53.96
C LEU A 3 55.62 5.08 52.71
N SER A 4 54.50 4.33 52.70
CA SER A 4 53.16 4.65 52.19
C SER A 4 52.85 4.30 50.72
N GLY A 5 51.78 3.59 50.37
CA GLY A 5 50.52 3.35 51.09
C GLY A 5 49.39 4.18 50.49
N SER A 6 48.61 3.54 49.61
CA SER A 6 47.17 3.76 49.37
C SER A 6 46.59 5.17 49.63
N GLY A 7 46.58 6.02 48.60
CA GLY A 7 45.87 7.30 48.56
C GLY A 7 44.85 7.39 47.43
N LYS A 8 43.57 7.42 47.79
CA LYS A 8 42.37 7.55 46.95
C LYS A 8 42.49 8.56 45.80
N ASN A 9 41.91 8.24 44.65
CA ASN A 9 41.10 9.23 43.93
C ASN A 9 39.84 8.58 43.34
N LYS A 10 38.81 8.44 44.20
CA LYS A 10 37.42 8.31 43.76
C LYS A 10 37.11 9.53 42.90
N LYS A 11 37.11 9.38 41.58
CA LYS A 11 36.44 10.34 40.69
C LYS A 11 34.99 10.41 41.16
N LYS A 12 34.65 11.48 41.88
CA LYS A 12 33.29 11.90 42.16
C LYS A 12 32.59 12.02 40.81
N THR A 13 31.82 11.01 40.44
CA THR A 13 30.80 11.15 39.41
C THR A 13 29.77 12.10 39.98
N GLY A 14 29.80 13.37 39.54
CA GLY A 14 28.69 14.29 39.78
C GLY A 14 27.38 13.61 39.33
N PRO A 15 26.21 14.01 39.88
CA PRO A 15 24.94 13.35 39.58
C PRO A 15 24.77 13.30 38.07
N GLY A 16 24.95 12.11 37.49
CA GLY A 16 24.89 11.91 36.05
C GLY A 16 23.54 12.45 35.59
N ARG A 17 23.54 13.40 34.65
CA ARG A 17 22.31 13.94 34.08
C ARG A 17 21.47 12.76 33.58
N ILE A 18 20.44 12.37 34.32
CA ILE A 18 19.56 11.28 33.92
C ILE A 18 18.88 11.74 32.64
N CYS A 19 19.32 11.18 31.52
CA CYS A 19 18.71 11.39 30.22
C CYS A 19 17.69 10.27 29.99
N VAL A 20 16.41 10.63 29.94
CA VAL A 20 15.34 9.68 29.67
C VAL A 20 15.05 9.70 28.17
N ASN A 21 15.17 8.54 27.53
CA ASN A 21 14.84 8.35 26.12
C ASN A 21 13.46 7.71 26.00
N ILE A 22 12.55 8.42 25.34
CA ILE A 22 11.16 8.02 25.13
C ILE A 22 10.94 7.81 23.63
N CYS A 23 10.37 6.65 23.28
CA CYS A 23 9.87 6.41 21.93
C CYS A 23 8.42 6.89 21.85
N VAL A 24 8.14 7.85 20.97
CA VAL A 24 6.79 8.38 20.74
C VAL A 24 6.27 7.82 19.42
N ILE A 25 5.09 7.20 19.46
CA ILE A 25 4.47 6.45 18.36
C ILE A 25 3.00 6.86 18.28
N SER A 26 2.43 6.99 17.07
CA SER A 26 0.99 7.22 16.84
C SER A 26 0.53 6.48 15.57
N ASP A 27 -0.78 6.35 15.39
CA ASP A 27 -1.41 5.94 14.13
C ASP A 27 -0.87 4.59 13.59
N ILE A 28 -0.82 3.56 14.44
CA ILE A 28 -0.35 2.22 14.04
C ILE A 28 -1.39 1.44 13.24
N HIS A 29 -2.67 1.69 13.47
CA HIS A 29 -3.80 1.13 12.72
C HIS A 29 -3.77 -0.39 12.48
N GLY A 30 -3.28 -1.17 13.44
CA GLY A 30 -3.19 -2.62 13.36
C GLY A 30 -2.04 -3.11 12.47
N ASN A 31 -1.06 -2.27 12.14
CA ASN A 31 0.10 -2.64 11.34
C ASN A 31 1.21 -3.23 12.22
N LEU A 32 1.03 -4.48 12.65
CA LEU A 32 1.95 -5.17 13.55
C LEU A 32 3.41 -5.22 13.04
N PRO A 33 3.69 -5.46 11.73
CA PRO A 33 5.08 -5.46 11.25
C PRO A 33 5.79 -4.11 11.40
N ALA A 34 5.09 -2.99 11.16
CA ALA A 34 5.60 -1.66 11.45
C ALA A 34 5.92 -1.48 12.94
N LEU A 35 4.99 -1.86 13.82
CA LEU A 35 5.18 -1.74 15.27
C LEU A 35 6.40 -2.53 15.75
N LYS A 36 6.53 -3.79 15.32
CA LYS A 36 7.70 -4.64 15.65
C LYS A 36 9.01 -4.01 15.19
N ALA A 37 9.04 -3.41 14.00
CA ALA A 37 10.21 -2.73 13.48
C ALA A 37 10.58 -1.52 14.36
N ILE A 38 9.61 -0.69 14.73
CA ILE A 38 9.81 0.49 15.59
C ILE A 38 10.30 0.08 16.97
N LEU A 39 9.70 -0.94 17.60
CA LEU A 39 10.13 -1.43 18.92
C LEU A 39 11.58 -1.95 18.89
N LYS A 40 11.96 -2.69 17.85
CA LYS A 40 13.35 -3.14 17.65
C LYS A 40 14.31 -1.94 17.47
N SER A 41 13.93 -1.00 16.62
CA SER A 41 14.75 0.18 16.29
C SER A 41 14.93 1.13 17.48
N SER A 42 13.89 1.32 18.28
CA SER A 42 13.91 2.18 19.48
C SER A 42 14.64 1.53 20.65
N ALA A 43 14.54 0.20 20.82
CA ALA A 43 15.33 -0.54 21.80
C ALA A 43 16.84 -0.39 21.53
N ALA A 44 17.28 -0.52 20.27
CA ALA A 44 18.67 -0.27 19.87
C ALA A 44 19.14 1.17 20.17
N LYS A 45 18.20 2.12 20.26
CA LYS A 45 18.44 3.53 20.62
C LYS A 45 18.23 3.80 22.12
N LYS A 46 18.22 2.74 22.94
CA LYS A 46 18.08 2.80 24.40
C LYS A 46 16.79 3.49 24.86
N ALA A 47 15.71 3.41 24.08
CA ALA A 47 14.39 3.83 24.54
C ALA A 47 13.96 2.95 25.71
N ARG A 48 13.65 3.57 26.86
CA ARG A 48 13.19 2.85 28.07
C ARG A 48 11.73 3.14 28.42
N ARG A 49 11.13 4.14 27.78
CA ARG A 49 9.72 4.51 27.92
C ARG A 49 9.09 4.67 26.55
N PHE A 50 7.79 4.43 26.48
CA PHE A 50 7.02 4.49 25.23
C PHE A 50 5.77 5.32 25.46
N PHE A 51 5.51 6.28 24.57
CA PHE A 51 4.26 7.04 24.54
C PHE A 51 3.53 6.71 23.25
N PHE A 52 2.33 6.16 23.39
CA PHE A 52 1.49 5.79 22.26
C PHE A 52 0.24 6.70 22.19
N LEU A 53 0.14 7.46 21.10
CA LEU A 53 -0.81 8.57 20.97
C LEU A 53 -2.13 8.14 20.29
N GLY A 54 -2.57 6.90 20.51
CA GLY A 54 -3.84 6.39 19.97
C GLY A 54 -3.77 5.87 18.53
N ASP A 55 -4.94 5.41 18.06
CA ASP A 55 -5.17 4.73 16.78
C ASP A 55 -4.40 3.42 16.67
N PHE A 56 -4.69 2.52 17.63
CA PHE A 56 -4.29 1.12 17.63
C PHE A 56 -4.90 0.36 16.46
N LEU A 57 -6.14 0.65 16.11
CA LEU A 57 -7.01 -0.18 15.27
C LEU A 57 -7.27 0.40 13.88
N GLY A 58 -7.74 -0.44 12.94
CA GLY A 58 -8.50 0.01 11.78
C GLY A 58 -8.06 -0.54 10.43
N TYR A 59 -6.97 -0.02 9.89
CA TYR A 59 -6.65 -0.15 8.46
C TYR A 59 -5.75 -1.32 8.10
N SER A 60 -5.24 -2.08 9.08
CA SER A 60 -4.37 -3.23 8.87
C SER A 60 -4.87 -4.48 9.64
N PRO A 61 -4.49 -5.70 9.20
CA PRO A 61 -5.18 -6.92 9.58
C PRO A 61 -4.76 -7.53 10.93
N PHE A 62 -4.04 -6.80 11.80
CA PHE A 62 -3.49 -7.32 13.07
C PHE A 62 -3.97 -6.55 14.33
N PRO A 63 -5.28 -6.37 14.55
CA PRO A 63 -5.78 -5.55 15.65
C PRO A 63 -5.39 -6.10 17.03
N ASN A 64 -5.57 -7.40 17.27
CA ASN A 64 -5.33 -8.01 18.59
C ASN A 64 -3.84 -8.05 18.94
N GLU A 65 -3.02 -8.41 17.96
CA GLU A 65 -1.58 -8.53 18.13
C GLU A 65 -0.95 -7.16 18.40
N THR A 66 -1.47 -6.11 17.77
CA THR A 66 -1.03 -4.73 17.99
C THR A 66 -1.38 -4.27 19.41
N VAL A 67 -2.62 -4.48 19.85
CA VAL A 67 -3.06 -4.14 21.21
C VAL A 67 -2.27 -4.94 22.25
N SER A 68 -2.12 -6.25 22.05
CA SER A 68 -1.37 -7.13 22.96
C SER A 68 0.09 -6.71 23.09
N LEU A 69 0.75 -6.38 21.98
CA LEU A 69 2.17 -6.01 21.98
C LEU A 69 2.44 -4.69 22.72
N LEU A 70 1.58 -3.68 22.54
CA LEU A 70 1.70 -2.41 23.24
C LEU A 70 1.34 -2.55 24.73
N ARG A 71 0.27 -3.30 25.05
CA ARG A 71 -0.16 -3.53 26.43
C ARG A 71 0.87 -4.30 27.26
N LYS A 72 1.55 -5.29 26.67
CA LYS A 72 2.58 -6.11 27.37
C LYS A 72 3.82 -5.30 27.78
N ASN A 73 4.04 -4.13 27.19
CA ASN A 73 5.16 -3.28 27.52
C ASN A 73 4.80 -2.35 28.69
N ASN A 74 5.16 -2.77 29.91
CA ASN A 74 4.85 -2.07 31.17
C ASN A 74 5.35 -0.60 31.24
N ASN A 75 6.28 -0.21 30.37
CA ASN A 75 6.78 1.17 30.28
C ASN A 75 6.07 2.01 29.21
N THR A 76 4.86 1.60 28.80
CA THR A 76 4.05 2.29 27.79
C THR A 76 2.93 3.08 28.42
N ILE A 77 2.89 4.38 28.12
CA ILE A 77 1.73 5.24 28.39
C ILE A 77 0.95 5.37 27.09
N SER A 78 -0.30 4.96 27.10
CA SER A 78 -1.19 5.02 25.95
C SER A 78 -2.41 5.90 26.22
N ILE A 79 -2.90 6.54 25.17
CA ILE A 79 -4.22 7.19 25.09
C ILE A 79 -5.03 6.54 23.98
N ILE A 80 -6.34 6.76 23.97
CA ILE A 80 -7.23 6.27 22.90
C ILE A 80 -7.31 7.26 21.73
N GLY A 81 -7.23 6.75 20.50
CA GLY A 81 -7.41 7.56 19.29
C GLY A 81 -8.85 7.60 18.81
N ASN A 82 -9.14 8.47 17.85
CA ASN A 82 -10.50 8.61 17.34
C ASN A 82 -10.95 7.37 16.55
N TYR A 83 -10.03 6.68 15.87
CA TYR A 83 -10.34 5.47 15.10
C TYR A 83 -10.64 4.29 16.02
N ASP A 84 -9.93 4.19 17.14
CA ASP A 84 -10.23 3.21 18.19
C ASP A 84 -11.66 3.38 18.70
N LEU A 85 -12.06 4.63 19.02
CA LEU A 85 -13.42 4.96 19.44
C LEU A 85 -14.46 4.60 18.37
N LYS A 86 -14.18 4.90 17.10
CA LYS A 86 -15.08 4.55 15.97
C LYS A 86 -15.29 3.04 15.86
N VAL A 87 -14.23 2.26 16.00
CA VAL A 87 -14.29 0.79 15.99
C VAL A 87 -15.07 0.27 17.20
N LEU A 88 -14.76 0.72 18.42
CA LEU A 88 -15.44 0.30 19.65
C LEU A 88 -16.94 0.59 19.63
N ARG A 89 -17.31 1.77 19.13
CA ARG A 89 -18.72 2.22 19.00
C ARG A 89 -19.45 1.62 17.80
N ARG A 90 -18.79 0.78 17.00
CA ARG A 90 -19.36 0.21 15.76
C ARG A 90 -19.90 1.31 14.82
N LYS A 91 -19.16 2.42 14.70
CA LYS A 91 -19.57 3.56 13.86
C LYS A 91 -19.82 3.10 12.44
N ARG A 92 -20.93 3.56 11.86
CA ARG A 92 -21.26 3.39 10.45
C ARG A 92 -20.70 4.54 9.62
N SER A 93 -20.35 4.25 8.37
CA SER A 93 -19.91 5.24 7.39
C SER A 93 -20.73 5.12 6.11
N LYS A 94 -21.04 6.26 5.48
CA LYS A 94 -21.60 6.29 4.11
C LYS A 94 -20.56 5.87 3.06
N ASP A 95 -19.28 6.11 3.36
CA ASP A 95 -18.16 5.58 2.59
C ASP A 95 -17.98 4.08 2.92
N ALA A 96 -18.19 3.22 1.94
CA ALA A 96 -18.15 1.77 2.08
C ALA A 96 -16.76 1.23 2.45
N VAL A 97 -15.68 1.89 2.05
CA VAL A 97 -14.31 1.50 2.38
C VAL A 97 -14.01 1.80 3.85
N LYS A 98 -14.41 2.99 4.32
CA LYS A 98 -14.32 3.36 5.73
C LYS A 98 -15.24 2.47 6.60
N ASP A 99 -16.47 2.17 6.14
CA ASP A 99 -17.41 1.28 6.84
C ASP A 99 -16.86 -0.15 6.95
N PHE A 100 -16.25 -0.67 5.87
CA PHE A 100 -15.54 -1.95 5.91
C PHE A 100 -14.47 -1.95 7.00
N SER A 101 -13.62 -0.92 7.05
CA SER A 101 -12.53 -0.89 8.04
C SER A 101 -13.07 -0.87 9.47
N PHE A 102 -14.10 -0.07 9.78
CA PHE A 102 -14.72 -0.07 11.11
C PHE A 102 -15.34 -1.43 11.46
N SER A 103 -16.21 -1.94 10.60
CA SER A 103 -17.00 -3.16 10.85
C SER A 103 -16.11 -4.41 10.90
N TRP A 104 -15.18 -4.55 9.96
CA TRP A 104 -14.23 -5.66 9.94
C TRP A 104 -13.36 -5.64 11.20
N THR A 105 -12.80 -4.48 11.56
CA THR A 105 -11.92 -4.39 12.74
C THR A 105 -12.69 -4.65 14.02
N HIS A 106 -13.90 -4.12 14.16
CA HIS A 106 -14.73 -4.39 15.32
C HIS A 106 -15.03 -5.89 15.47
N LYS A 107 -15.35 -6.57 14.36
CA LYS A 107 -15.62 -8.03 14.36
C LYS A 107 -14.39 -8.86 14.71
N HIS A 108 -13.19 -8.42 14.30
CA HIS A 108 -11.95 -9.17 14.50
C HIS A 108 -11.12 -8.71 15.71
N THR A 109 -11.61 -7.74 16.49
CA THR A 109 -11.00 -7.34 17.76
C THR A 109 -11.63 -8.15 18.89
N SER A 110 -10.80 -8.85 19.65
CA SER A 110 -11.18 -9.69 20.78
C SER A 110 -11.85 -8.88 21.89
N PRO A 111 -12.73 -9.50 22.71
CA PRO A 111 -13.31 -8.84 23.87
C PRO A 111 -12.26 -8.30 24.84
N GLU A 112 -11.14 -9.01 25.03
CA GLU A 112 -10.04 -8.56 25.88
C GLU A 112 -9.38 -7.28 25.36
N ALA A 113 -9.07 -7.22 24.07
CA ALA A 113 -8.50 -6.02 23.45
C ALA A 113 -9.47 -4.84 23.53
N LYS A 114 -10.78 -5.07 23.31
CA LYS A 114 -11.80 -4.01 23.47
C LYS A 114 -11.87 -3.49 24.89
N ARG A 115 -11.89 -4.37 25.90
CA ARG A 115 -11.89 -3.99 27.32
C ARG A 115 -10.67 -3.15 27.67
N TYR A 116 -9.48 -3.54 27.21
CA TYR A 116 -8.28 -2.72 27.42
C TYR A 116 -8.40 -1.34 26.76
N LEU A 117 -8.85 -1.26 25.51
CA LEU A 117 -8.98 0.03 24.84
C LEU A 117 -9.99 0.94 25.54
N GLN A 118 -11.08 0.38 26.08
CA GLN A 118 -12.08 1.13 26.85
C GLN A 118 -11.53 1.74 28.16
N THR A 119 -10.40 1.27 28.70
CA THR A 119 -9.78 1.88 29.89
C THR A 119 -8.82 3.02 29.55
N LEU A 120 -8.49 3.23 28.27
CA LEU A 120 -7.55 4.26 27.87
C LEU A 120 -8.21 5.64 27.90
N PRO A 121 -7.55 6.66 28.49
CA PRO A 121 -8.08 8.01 28.49
C PRO A 121 -7.87 8.67 27.11
N GLU A 122 -8.69 9.67 26.77
CA GLU A 122 -8.51 10.45 25.53
C GLU A 122 -7.29 11.37 25.59
N GLN A 123 -6.90 11.81 26.78
CA GLN A 123 -5.74 12.66 27.01
C GLN A 123 -5.01 12.23 28.28
N ARG A 124 -3.70 12.46 28.36
CA ARG A 124 -2.93 12.14 29.57
C ARG A 124 -1.79 13.11 29.78
N MET A 125 -1.75 13.74 30.94
CA MET A 125 -0.61 14.52 31.41
C MET A 125 0.39 13.61 32.13
N THR A 126 1.68 13.81 31.90
CA THR A 126 2.75 13.16 32.64
C THR A 126 3.92 14.12 32.85
N THR A 127 4.79 13.82 33.82
CA THR A 127 5.99 14.62 34.08
C THR A 127 7.23 13.76 33.90
N VAL A 128 8.17 14.23 33.08
CA VAL A 128 9.46 13.56 32.88
C VAL A 128 10.57 14.57 33.09
N CYS A 129 11.47 14.29 34.04
CA CYS A 129 12.57 15.18 34.42
C CYS A 129 12.09 16.63 34.67
N GLY A 130 10.94 16.79 35.34
CA GLY A 130 10.37 18.11 35.65
C GLY A 130 9.61 18.80 34.51
N LYS A 131 9.55 18.22 33.31
CA LYS A 131 8.78 18.77 32.18
C LYS A 131 7.40 18.13 32.11
N LYS A 132 6.34 18.94 32.02
CA LYS A 132 4.95 18.52 31.83
C LYS A 132 4.71 18.19 30.36
N ILE A 133 4.31 16.95 30.08
CA ILE A 133 4.07 16.42 28.74
C ILE A 133 2.62 15.98 28.66
N LEU A 134 1.87 16.62 27.76
CA LEU A 134 0.49 16.26 27.47
C LEU A 134 0.43 15.39 26.22
N LEU A 135 -0.17 14.21 26.34
CA LEU A 135 -0.46 13.31 25.24
C LEU A 135 -1.91 13.54 24.81
N VAL A 136 -2.10 13.87 23.53
CA VAL A 136 -3.39 13.93 22.84
C VAL A 136 -3.27 13.20 21.50
N HIS A 137 -4.37 12.71 20.94
CA HIS A 137 -4.34 12.14 19.59
C HIS A 137 -4.61 13.23 18.54
N GLY A 138 -5.74 13.93 18.63
CA GLY A 138 -6.01 15.16 17.89
C GLY A 138 -5.48 16.41 18.61
N SER A 139 -6.40 17.23 19.13
CA SER A 139 -6.11 18.41 19.93
C SER A 139 -6.61 18.27 21.38
N THR A 140 -6.33 19.29 22.20
CA THR A 140 -6.87 19.36 23.57
C THR A 140 -8.40 19.56 23.59
N PHE A 141 -9.01 19.99 22.48
CA PHE A 141 -10.44 20.25 22.38
C PHE A 141 -11.21 19.11 21.70
N SER A 142 -10.55 18.35 20.81
CA SER A 142 -11.20 17.25 20.09
C SER A 142 -10.20 16.22 19.60
N ASN A 143 -10.57 14.94 19.76
CA ASN A 143 -9.82 13.80 19.24
C ASN A 143 -9.85 13.73 17.69
N GLU A 144 -10.74 14.47 17.02
CA GLU A 144 -10.81 14.55 15.55
C GLU A 144 -10.25 15.86 14.98
N GLU A 145 -9.73 16.76 15.84
CA GLU A 145 -9.11 18.01 15.38
C GLU A 145 -7.62 17.81 15.11
N GLY A 146 -7.23 17.79 13.84
CA GLY A 146 -5.83 17.72 13.43
C GLY A 146 -5.02 18.97 13.78
N ILE A 147 -3.77 18.75 14.19
CA ILE A 147 -2.74 19.76 14.35
C ILE A 147 -1.55 19.39 13.48
N ASP A 148 -1.03 20.37 12.75
CA ASP A 148 0.11 20.26 11.85
C ASP A 148 0.94 21.55 11.82
N GLU A 149 1.96 21.57 10.96
CA GLU A 149 2.84 22.73 10.75
C GLU A 149 2.10 23.98 10.24
N ASN A 150 1.02 23.79 9.47
CA ASN A 150 0.26 24.85 8.79
C ASN A 150 -0.95 25.32 9.60
N SER A 151 -1.21 24.69 10.75
CA SER A 151 -2.33 25.01 11.63
C SER A 151 -2.30 26.49 12.06
N PRO A 152 -3.45 27.19 12.03
CA PRO A 152 -3.51 28.62 12.32
C PRO A 152 -2.88 28.97 13.68
N LEU A 153 -1.99 29.97 13.70
CA LEU A 153 -1.25 30.34 14.91
C LEU A 153 -2.17 30.76 16.07
N LYS A 154 -3.32 31.40 15.78
CA LYS A 154 -4.33 31.75 16.78
C LYS A 154 -4.85 30.51 17.52
N LYS A 155 -5.07 29.41 16.80
CA LYS A 155 -5.51 28.12 17.37
C LYS A 155 -4.40 27.52 18.24
N LEU A 156 -3.18 27.43 17.74
CA LEU A 156 -2.04 26.90 18.50
C LEU A 156 -1.76 27.72 19.77
N ARG A 157 -1.84 29.05 19.71
CA ARG A 157 -1.71 29.94 20.87
C ARG A 157 -2.81 29.72 21.89
N ARG A 158 -4.04 29.39 21.47
CA ARG A 158 -5.14 29.06 22.38
C ARG A 158 -4.82 27.76 23.11
N ILE A 159 -4.47 26.70 22.38
CA ILE A 159 -4.10 25.39 22.95
C ILE A 159 -2.92 25.53 23.94
N ALA A 160 -1.85 26.22 23.52
CA ALA A 160 -0.66 26.42 24.33
C ALA A 160 -0.95 27.12 25.67
N ARG A 161 -1.89 28.09 25.68
CA ARG A 161 -2.27 28.82 26.91
C ARG A 161 -3.08 27.97 27.88
N THR A 162 -3.93 27.07 27.39
CA THR A 162 -4.86 26.32 28.23
C THR A 162 -4.35 24.92 28.61
N ALA A 163 -3.36 24.38 27.90
CA ALA A 163 -2.90 23.00 28.10
C ALA A 163 -2.13 22.76 29.41
N GLY A 164 -1.49 23.79 29.97
CA GLY A 164 -0.65 23.65 31.17
C GLY A 164 0.56 22.72 31.00
N ALA A 165 1.05 22.54 29.77
CA ALA A 165 2.13 21.63 29.40
C ALA A 165 3.33 22.37 28.79
N ASP A 166 4.53 21.82 28.94
CA ASP A 166 5.74 22.27 28.24
C ASP A 166 5.82 21.66 26.83
N ILE A 167 5.33 20.42 26.70
CA ILE A 167 5.35 19.64 25.46
C ILE A 167 3.97 19.03 25.25
N ILE A 168 3.41 19.20 24.07
CA ILE A 168 2.18 18.54 23.60
C ILE A 168 2.59 17.56 22.49
N LEU A 169 2.34 16.28 22.74
CA LEU A 169 2.49 15.20 21.77
C LEU A 169 1.12 14.94 21.13
N CYS A 170 1.06 14.99 19.80
CA CYS A 170 -0.14 14.78 18.99
C CYS A 170 0.09 13.76 17.87
N GLY A 171 -0.98 13.15 17.36
CA GLY A 171 -1.00 12.20 16.25
C GLY A 171 -1.94 12.67 15.14
N HIS A 172 -2.81 11.80 14.63
CA HIS A 172 -3.99 12.10 13.82
C HIS A 172 -3.75 12.62 12.38
N THR A 173 -2.78 13.51 12.17
CA THR A 173 -2.42 14.03 10.84
C THR A 173 -1.40 13.15 10.12
N HIS A 174 -0.81 12.17 10.83
CA HIS A 174 0.14 11.18 10.32
C HIS A 174 1.42 11.76 9.70
N ARG A 175 1.67 13.06 9.87
CA ARG A 175 2.84 13.77 9.32
C ARG A 175 3.73 14.27 10.45
N PRO A 176 5.04 13.94 10.43
CA PRO A 176 5.93 14.37 11.51
C PRO A 176 6.13 15.88 11.45
N PHE A 177 6.00 16.56 12.58
CA PHE A 177 6.37 17.97 12.69
C PHE A 177 6.78 18.32 14.12
N VAL A 178 7.52 19.42 14.25
CA VAL A 178 7.83 20.05 15.53
C VAL A 178 7.66 21.56 15.40
N LYS A 179 6.90 22.17 16.30
CA LYS A 179 6.64 23.62 16.29
C LYS A 179 6.55 24.18 17.69
N LYS A 180 7.28 25.27 17.95
CA LYS A 180 7.18 26.01 19.22
C LYS A 180 6.18 27.15 19.09
N VAL A 181 5.27 27.28 20.04
CA VAL A 181 4.33 28.41 20.14
C VAL A 181 4.33 28.92 21.58
N GLY A 182 4.84 30.13 21.79
CA GLY A 182 5.13 30.63 23.14
C GLY A 182 6.18 29.75 23.82
N ALA A 183 5.88 29.27 25.02
CA ALA A 183 6.75 28.34 25.75
C ALA A 183 6.50 26.85 25.41
N VAL A 184 5.44 26.54 24.67
CA VAL A 184 4.96 25.16 24.46
C VAL A 184 5.46 24.60 23.13
N TRP A 185 5.88 23.34 23.14
CA TRP A 185 6.29 22.60 21.95
C TRP A 185 5.22 21.60 21.51
N PHE A 186 4.80 21.69 20.26
CA PHE A 186 3.92 20.73 19.60
C PHE A 186 4.78 19.76 18.80
N ILE A 187 4.59 18.46 19.02
CA ILE A 187 5.35 17.40 18.36
C ILE A 187 4.39 16.33 17.87
N ASN A 188 4.51 15.97 16.60
CA ASN A 188 3.83 14.81 16.03
C ASN A 188 4.87 13.82 15.51
N PRO A 189 4.85 12.53 15.92
CA PRO A 189 5.82 11.54 15.47
C PRO A 189 5.61 11.09 14.02
N GLY A 190 4.52 11.50 13.37
CA GLY A 190 4.05 10.96 12.09
C GLY A 190 3.33 9.62 12.26
N GLY A 191 2.87 9.07 11.15
CA GLY A 191 2.14 7.80 11.14
C GLY A 191 3.06 6.58 11.26
N ALA A 192 2.89 5.78 12.30
CA ALA A 192 3.72 4.59 12.50
C ALA A 192 3.33 3.46 11.54
N GLY A 193 2.02 3.23 11.37
CA GLY A 193 1.49 2.15 10.55
C GLY A 193 0.84 2.61 9.25
N ARG A 194 0.66 3.92 9.09
CA ARG A 194 -0.01 4.55 7.95
C ARG A 194 0.50 5.99 7.78
N SER A 195 1.46 6.24 6.90
CA SER A 195 1.99 7.59 6.63
C SER A 195 1.17 8.29 5.54
N PHE A 196 1.13 9.64 5.55
CA PHE A 196 0.41 10.48 4.55
C PHE A 196 1.32 11.49 3.82
N ASP A 197 2.57 11.12 3.60
CA ASP A 197 3.63 11.96 3.03
C ASP A 197 4.36 11.28 1.87
N SER A 198 3.74 10.28 1.23
CA SER A 198 4.31 9.50 0.12
C SER A 198 5.56 8.68 0.46
N ASP A 199 5.98 8.64 1.73
CA ASP A 199 7.00 7.72 2.23
C ASP A 199 6.34 6.54 2.94
N THR A 200 6.53 5.34 2.38
CA THR A 200 5.97 4.10 2.93
C THR A 200 6.71 3.60 4.17
N ALA A 201 7.86 4.19 4.51
CA ALA A 201 8.54 3.89 5.75
C ALA A 201 7.74 4.37 6.97
N SER A 202 7.71 3.54 8.01
CA SER A 202 7.10 3.88 9.29
C SER A 202 7.76 5.11 9.89
N SER A 203 6.97 6.02 10.44
CA SER A 203 7.47 7.20 11.17
C SER A 203 7.32 7.03 12.68
N TYR A 204 8.34 7.44 13.43
CA TYR A 204 8.25 7.61 14.89
C TYR A 204 9.24 8.68 15.37
N ALA A 205 9.07 9.15 16.61
CA ALA A 205 9.99 10.11 17.23
C ALA A 205 10.71 9.52 18.45
N MET A 206 11.96 9.92 18.64
CA MET A 206 12.69 9.76 19.90
C MET A 206 12.75 11.09 20.60
N LEU A 207 12.30 11.13 21.86
CA LEU A 207 12.35 12.28 22.74
C LEU A 207 13.36 11.99 23.86
N SER A 208 14.50 12.68 23.82
CA SER A 208 15.54 12.61 24.84
C SER A 208 15.41 13.80 25.78
N ILE A 209 15.10 13.55 27.06
CA ILE A 209 14.78 14.60 28.04
C ILE A 209 15.77 14.57 29.20
N THR A 210 16.18 15.75 29.63
CA THR A 210 16.90 16.03 30.87
C THR A 210 16.12 17.08 31.67
N SER A 211 16.55 17.38 32.90
CA SER A 211 15.94 18.45 33.70
C SER A 211 15.96 19.82 33.02
N LYS A 212 17.03 20.13 32.27
CA LYS A 212 17.22 21.44 31.63
C LYS A 212 16.61 21.49 30.23
N ALA A 213 16.89 20.51 29.38
CA ALA A 213 16.55 20.54 27.96
C ALA A 213 15.94 19.23 27.47
N PHE A 214 15.35 19.26 26.28
CA PHE A 214 14.97 18.07 25.54
C PHE A 214 15.42 18.18 24.08
N LYS A 215 15.52 17.02 23.41
CA LYS A 215 15.77 16.90 21.98
C LYS A 215 14.78 15.92 21.37
N VAL A 216 14.20 16.29 20.23
CA VAL A 216 13.38 15.39 19.41
C VAL A 216 14.14 14.99 18.15
N LYS A 217 14.04 13.72 17.76
CA LYS A 217 14.53 13.22 16.47
C LYS A 217 13.52 12.29 15.85
N PHE A 218 13.13 12.57 14.61
CA PHE A 218 12.26 11.72 13.80
C PHE A 218 13.06 10.61 13.12
N TYR A 219 12.44 9.46 12.95
CA TYR A 219 13.03 8.30 12.30
C TYR A 219 12.04 7.71 11.30
N ARG A 220 12.56 7.36 10.12
CA ARG A 220 11.89 6.55 9.11
C ARG A 220 12.45 5.14 9.14
N LEU A 221 11.58 4.15 9.03
CA LEU A 221 11.98 2.75 9.08
C LEU A 221 11.20 1.91 8.07
N ALA A 222 11.92 1.28 7.14
CA ALA A 222 11.35 0.25 6.30
C ALA A 222 10.88 -0.93 7.15
N TYR A 223 9.71 -1.45 6.81
CA TYR A 223 9.13 -2.66 7.40
C TYR A 223 8.65 -3.56 6.25
N PRO A 224 8.34 -4.85 6.50
CA PRO A 224 7.96 -5.76 5.43
C PRO A 224 6.51 -5.49 4.97
N LEU A 225 6.31 -4.38 4.26
CA LEU A 225 5.02 -3.90 3.74
C LEU A 225 4.33 -4.96 2.89
N LYS A 226 5.06 -5.65 2.01
CA LYS A 226 4.52 -6.73 1.18
C LYS A 226 3.82 -7.82 2.01
N LYS A 227 4.35 -8.16 3.19
CA LYS A 227 3.70 -9.13 4.10
C LYS A 227 2.36 -8.60 4.61
N VAL A 228 2.27 -7.30 4.94
CA VAL A 228 1.00 -6.67 5.34
C VAL A 228 -0.02 -6.73 4.21
N ILE A 229 0.38 -6.35 2.99
CA ILE A 229 -0.52 -6.33 1.82
C ILE A 229 -1.01 -7.75 1.45
N ILE A 230 -0.14 -8.77 1.56
CA ILE A 230 -0.54 -10.17 1.35
C ILE A 230 -1.56 -10.61 2.39
N GLU A 231 -1.37 -10.29 3.67
CA GLU A 231 -2.34 -10.60 4.71
C GLU A 231 -3.66 -9.84 4.52
N MET A 232 -3.61 -8.58 4.11
CA MET A 232 -4.81 -7.80 3.73
C MET A 232 -5.57 -8.46 2.57
N HIS A 233 -4.86 -9.01 1.57
CA HIS A 233 -5.47 -9.75 0.48
C HIS A 233 -6.16 -11.02 0.95
N LYS A 234 -5.49 -11.84 1.77
CA LYS A 234 -6.09 -13.05 2.37
C LYS A 234 -7.36 -12.74 3.16
N LYS A 235 -7.38 -11.61 3.88
CA LYS A 235 -8.53 -11.15 4.67
C LYS A 235 -9.52 -10.28 3.89
N LYS A 236 -9.39 -10.22 2.55
CA LYS A 236 -10.28 -9.53 1.61
C LYS A 236 -10.49 -8.04 1.88
N PHE A 237 -9.45 -7.34 2.35
CA PHE A 237 -9.51 -5.88 2.50
C PHE A 237 -9.72 -5.21 1.13
N PRO A 238 -10.51 -4.13 1.02
CA PRO A 238 -10.66 -3.38 -0.22
C PRO A 238 -9.31 -2.95 -0.81
N TYR A 239 -9.21 -2.96 -2.15
CA TYR A 239 -8.00 -2.54 -2.87
C TYR A 239 -7.59 -1.10 -2.52
N ALA A 240 -8.55 -0.18 -2.38
CA ALA A 240 -8.29 1.20 -1.96
C ALA A 240 -7.52 1.30 -0.63
N ILE A 241 -7.81 0.46 0.37
CA ILE A 241 -7.05 0.46 1.65
C ILE A 241 -5.62 -0.04 1.42
N ARG A 242 -5.45 -1.09 0.60
CA ARG A 242 -4.13 -1.64 0.27
C ARG A 242 -3.29 -0.60 -0.46
N GLU A 243 -3.85 0.03 -1.49
CA GLU A 243 -3.19 1.03 -2.33
C GLU A 243 -2.86 2.31 -1.56
N SER A 244 -3.77 2.78 -0.70
CA SER A 244 -3.53 3.87 0.24
C SER A 244 -2.29 3.61 1.11
N LEU A 245 -2.12 2.37 1.61
CA LEU A 245 -0.93 2.00 2.37
C LEU A 245 0.32 1.88 1.50
N MET A 246 0.22 1.29 0.31
CA MET A 246 1.36 1.12 -0.62
C MET A 246 1.86 2.44 -1.22
N LEU A 247 1.03 3.48 -1.21
CA LEU A 247 1.36 4.82 -1.70
C LEU A 247 1.62 5.83 -0.58
N ALA A 248 1.42 5.45 0.69
CA ALA A 248 1.47 6.37 1.83
C ALA A 248 0.60 7.63 1.61
N GLN A 249 -0.65 7.40 1.21
CA GLN A 249 -1.65 8.44 0.94
C GLN A 249 -2.92 8.19 1.75
N SER A 250 -3.67 9.25 2.07
CA SER A 250 -4.99 9.10 2.67
C SER A 250 -5.97 8.45 1.67
N LEU A 251 -7.11 7.93 2.16
CA LEU A 251 -8.13 7.41 1.25
C LEU A 251 -8.75 8.54 0.40
N ASP A 252 -8.79 9.76 0.94
CA ASP A 252 -9.39 10.92 0.26
C ASP A 252 -8.44 11.51 -0.81
N ASP A 253 -7.13 11.31 -0.65
CA ASP A 253 -6.10 11.69 -1.63
C ASP A 253 -5.87 10.64 -2.72
N LEU A 254 -6.37 9.40 -2.52
CA LEU A 254 -6.21 8.30 -3.46
C LEU A 254 -7.15 8.50 -4.66
N LYS A 255 -6.63 9.18 -5.68
CA LYS A 255 -7.37 9.52 -6.91
C LYS A 255 -6.85 8.73 -8.11
N SER A 256 -7.70 8.60 -9.12
CA SER A 256 -7.31 8.07 -10.42
C SER A 256 -6.29 8.99 -11.10
N ILE A 257 -5.40 8.39 -11.88
CA ILE A 257 -4.47 9.13 -12.73
C ILE A 257 -5.15 9.35 -14.08
N GLU A 258 -5.11 10.59 -14.59
CA GLU A 258 -5.85 10.99 -15.80
C GLU A 258 -5.46 10.19 -17.05
N ASP A 259 -4.16 9.96 -17.30
CA ASP A 259 -3.70 9.12 -18.41
C ASP A 259 -3.79 7.62 -18.03
N PRO A 260 -4.60 6.80 -18.72
CA PRO A 260 -4.73 5.37 -18.45
C PRO A 260 -3.42 4.58 -18.59
N LYS A 261 -2.49 5.00 -19.44
CA LYS A 261 -1.17 4.35 -19.59
C LYS A 261 -0.26 4.70 -18.42
N GLU A 262 -0.28 5.95 -17.97
CA GLU A 262 0.48 6.34 -16.77
C GLU A 262 -0.06 5.60 -15.54
N ALA A 263 -1.39 5.52 -15.41
CA ALA A 263 -2.06 4.72 -14.40
C ALA A 263 -1.60 3.25 -14.44
N ALA A 264 -1.64 2.60 -15.62
CA ALA A 264 -1.20 1.23 -15.80
C ALA A 264 0.27 1.03 -15.41
N GLN A 265 1.15 1.97 -15.78
CA GLN A 265 2.57 1.93 -15.39
C GLN A 265 2.77 2.09 -13.88
N LYS A 266 1.98 2.95 -13.21
CA LYS A 266 2.04 3.08 -11.76
C LYS A 266 1.56 1.81 -11.08
N ILE A 267 0.48 1.19 -11.57
CA ILE A 267 -0.04 -0.09 -11.08
C ILE A 267 1.01 -1.20 -11.25
N MET A 268 1.69 -1.27 -12.39
CA MET A 268 2.79 -2.23 -12.60
C MET A 268 3.89 -2.10 -11.55
N ARG A 269 4.31 -0.88 -11.23
CA ARG A 269 5.32 -0.63 -10.18
C ARG A 269 4.80 -0.98 -8.80
N LEU A 270 3.54 -0.60 -8.51
CA LEU A 270 2.90 -0.85 -7.22
C LEU A 270 2.79 -2.34 -6.88
N TYR A 271 2.51 -3.15 -7.90
CA TYR A 271 2.39 -4.61 -7.78
C TYR A 271 3.67 -5.36 -8.19
N GLU A 272 4.81 -4.67 -8.27
CA GLU A 272 6.12 -5.28 -8.54
C GLU A 272 6.13 -6.19 -9.79
N CYS A 273 5.44 -5.78 -10.86
CA CYS A 273 5.46 -6.50 -12.13
C CYS A 273 6.88 -6.52 -12.73
N GLU A 274 7.20 -7.56 -13.49
CA GLU A 274 8.42 -7.60 -14.30
C GLU A 274 8.31 -6.62 -15.48
N LEU A 275 8.82 -5.40 -15.28
CA LEU A 275 8.61 -4.28 -16.19
C LEU A 275 9.12 -4.55 -17.62
N PRO A 276 10.29 -5.19 -17.86
CA PRO A 276 10.74 -5.50 -19.22
C PRO A 276 9.76 -6.41 -19.96
N HIS A 277 9.35 -7.51 -19.33
CA HIS A 277 8.39 -8.46 -19.91
C HIS A 277 7.03 -7.80 -20.18
N ALA A 278 6.44 -7.13 -19.19
CA ALA A 278 5.13 -6.49 -19.36
C ALA A 278 5.12 -5.41 -20.47
N ARG A 279 6.20 -4.61 -20.59
CA ARG A 279 6.35 -3.64 -21.68
C ARG A 279 6.52 -4.31 -23.04
N GLN A 280 7.26 -5.42 -23.09
CA GLN A 280 7.42 -6.20 -24.31
C GLN A 280 6.09 -6.80 -24.76
N VAL A 281 5.34 -7.43 -23.86
CA VAL A 281 4.02 -7.99 -24.16
C VAL A 281 3.06 -6.89 -24.64
N ALA A 282 3.07 -5.71 -24.02
CA ALA A 282 2.30 -4.56 -24.50
C ALA A 282 2.72 -4.12 -25.90
N LYS A 283 4.03 -4.00 -26.17
CA LYS A 283 4.55 -3.67 -27.51
C LYS A 283 4.09 -4.69 -28.55
N LEU A 284 4.25 -5.98 -28.29
CA LEU A 284 3.84 -7.05 -29.22
C LEU A 284 2.33 -7.08 -29.43
N SER A 285 1.53 -6.86 -28.38
CA SER A 285 0.06 -6.76 -28.47
C SER A 285 -0.36 -5.65 -29.41
N ILE A 286 0.33 -4.51 -29.35
CA ILE A 286 0.04 -3.34 -30.20
C ILE A 286 0.52 -3.53 -31.64
N LEU A 287 1.66 -4.21 -31.85
CA LEU A 287 2.09 -4.62 -33.19
C LEU A 287 1.04 -5.54 -33.83
N LEU A 288 0.61 -6.58 -33.11
CA LEU A 288 -0.45 -7.48 -33.58
C LEU A 288 -1.75 -6.73 -33.87
N PHE A 289 -2.17 -5.81 -32.99
CA PHE A 289 -3.36 -4.98 -33.21
C PHE A 289 -3.24 -4.19 -34.52
N ASN A 290 -2.12 -3.49 -34.73
CA ASN A 290 -1.95 -2.68 -35.93
C ASN A 290 -1.94 -3.54 -37.20
N ARG A 291 -1.24 -4.68 -37.19
CA ARG A 291 -1.11 -5.57 -38.36
C ARG A 291 -2.40 -6.34 -38.68
N LEU A 292 -3.26 -6.57 -37.69
CA LEU A 292 -4.52 -7.31 -37.84
C LEU A 292 -5.75 -6.38 -37.95
N LYS A 293 -5.56 -5.07 -38.16
CA LYS A 293 -6.64 -4.06 -38.25
C LYS A 293 -7.76 -4.46 -39.21
N ALA A 294 -7.41 -5.04 -40.36
CA ALA A 294 -8.37 -5.49 -41.36
C ALA A 294 -9.29 -6.64 -40.86
N LEU A 295 -8.82 -7.46 -39.91
CA LEU A 295 -9.58 -8.58 -39.34
C LEU A 295 -10.48 -8.14 -38.18
N HIS A 296 -9.93 -7.38 -37.22
CA HIS A 296 -10.69 -7.03 -36.01
C HIS A 296 -11.50 -5.73 -36.17
N ARG A 297 -11.11 -4.81 -37.07
CA ARG A 297 -11.80 -3.54 -37.36
C ARG A 297 -12.07 -2.65 -36.13
N LEU A 298 -11.14 -2.63 -35.18
CA LEU A 298 -11.27 -1.87 -33.92
C LEU A 298 -10.45 -0.57 -33.97
N GLY A 299 -10.96 0.46 -33.30
CA GLY A 299 -10.37 1.81 -33.30
C GLY A 299 -9.36 2.08 -32.17
N LYS A 300 -8.89 3.34 -32.11
CA LYS A 300 -7.85 3.80 -31.17
C LYS A 300 -8.19 3.55 -29.69
N ARG A 301 -9.46 3.67 -29.29
CA ARG A 301 -9.86 3.43 -27.89
C ARG A 301 -9.66 1.97 -27.46
N LYS A 302 -9.95 1.02 -28.34
CA LYS A 302 -9.71 -0.43 -28.09
C LYS A 302 -8.24 -0.79 -28.10
N ARG A 303 -7.44 -0.09 -28.91
CA ARG A 303 -5.98 -0.17 -28.87
C ARG A 303 -5.44 0.23 -27.49
N LEU A 304 -5.92 1.34 -26.92
CA LEU A 304 -5.55 1.81 -25.59
C LEU A 304 -5.94 0.80 -24.49
N ILE A 305 -7.17 0.26 -24.54
CA ILE A 305 -7.63 -0.79 -23.61
C ILE A 305 -6.72 -2.02 -23.65
N LEU A 306 -6.35 -2.48 -24.85
CA LEU A 306 -5.41 -3.60 -25.02
C LEU A 306 -4.04 -3.28 -24.45
N GLU A 307 -3.51 -2.09 -24.71
CA GLU A 307 -2.22 -1.64 -24.20
C GLU A 307 -2.18 -1.66 -22.66
N CYS A 308 -3.19 -1.07 -22.01
CA CYS A 308 -3.33 -1.07 -20.56
C CYS A 308 -3.50 -2.49 -19.98
N ALA A 309 -4.33 -3.33 -20.61
CA ALA A 309 -4.51 -4.72 -20.19
C ALA A 309 -3.21 -5.53 -20.30
N ALA A 310 -2.44 -5.32 -21.36
CA ALA A 310 -1.15 -5.96 -21.58
C ALA A 310 -0.09 -5.50 -20.57
N LEU A 311 -0.06 -4.22 -20.21
CA LEU A 311 0.82 -3.70 -19.17
C LEU A 311 0.53 -4.34 -17.79
N MET A 312 -0.74 -4.56 -17.48
CA MET A 312 -1.19 -5.03 -16.15
C MET A 312 -1.47 -6.54 -16.07
N HIS A 313 -1.26 -7.32 -17.13
CA HIS A 313 -1.74 -8.71 -17.23
C HIS A 313 -1.22 -9.62 -16.10
N ASP A 314 -0.03 -9.31 -15.58
CA ASP A 314 0.67 -10.08 -14.55
C ASP A 314 0.71 -9.40 -13.16
N ALA A 315 -0.05 -8.32 -12.95
CA ALA A 315 -0.11 -7.63 -11.65
C ALA A 315 -0.50 -8.56 -10.49
N GLY A 316 -1.30 -9.60 -10.76
CA GLY A 316 -1.67 -10.60 -9.77
C GLY A 316 -0.51 -11.46 -9.26
N ALA A 317 0.62 -11.52 -9.96
CA ALA A 317 1.79 -12.31 -9.58
C ALA A 317 2.41 -11.81 -8.26
N TYR A 318 2.14 -10.56 -7.87
CA TYR A 318 2.48 -10.00 -6.56
C TYR A 318 2.04 -10.89 -5.39
N TYR A 319 0.88 -11.55 -5.53
CA TYR A 319 0.29 -12.43 -4.51
C TYR A 319 0.65 -13.91 -4.69
N GLY A 320 1.44 -14.24 -5.72
CA GLY A 320 1.86 -15.59 -6.06
C GLY A 320 1.52 -16.00 -7.50
N LYS A 321 2.19 -17.03 -8.01
CA LYS A 321 2.03 -17.49 -9.41
C LYS A 321 0.71 -18.24 -9.69
N LYS A 322 0.11 -18.83 -8.65
CA LYS A 322 -1.14 -19.59 -8.77
C LYS A 322 -2.29 -18.61 -9.03
N GLU A 323 -3.01 -18.85 -10.13
CA GLU A 323 -4.20 -18.08 -10.51
C GLU A 323 -3.99 -16.55 -10.66
N HIS A 324 -2.76 -16.08 -10.88
CA HIS A 324 -2.47 -14.64 -10.97
C HIS A 324 -3.35 -13.90 -11.99
N HIS A 325 -3.73 -14.54 -13.10
CA HIS A 325 -4.62 -13.95 -14.11
C HIS A 325 -6.01 -13.57 -13.55
N ARG A 326 -6.52 -14.31 -12.56
CA ARG A 326 -7.76 -13.96 -11.85
C ARG A 326 -7.53 -12.78 -10.92
N ILE A 327 -6.38 -12.73 -10.25
CA ILE A 327 -6.03 -11.64 -9.33
C ILE A 327 -5.71 -10.34 -10.11
N SER A 328 -5.02 -10.40 -11.24
CA SER A 328 -4.81 -9.25 -12.15
C SER A 328 -6.15 -8.67 -12.59
N CYS A 329 -7.12 -9.53 -12.94
CA CYS A 329 -8.48 -9.12 -13.25
C CYS A 329 -9.13 -8.37 -12.07
N GLU A 330 -9.00 -8.88 -10.84
CA GLU A 330 -9.52 -8.19 -9.65
C GLU A 330 -8.83 -6.85 -9.38
N ILE A 331 -7.50 -6.77 -9.54
CA ILE A 331 -6.74 -5.52 -9.39
C ILE A 331 -7.29 -4.47 -10.36
N ILE A 332 -7.39 -4.79 -11.66
CA ILE A 332 -7.87 -3.85 -12.69
C ILE A 332 -9.31 -3.39 -12.40
N LEU A 333 -10.17 -4.30 -11.94
CA LEU A 333 -11.56 -3.97 -11.59
C LEU A 333 -11.69 -3.04 -10.39
N ASN A 334 -10.78 -3.09 -9.43
CA ASN A 334 -10.97 -2.47 -8.11
C ASN A 334 -9.93 -1.41 -7.74
N THR A 335 -8.86 -1.26 -8.52
CA THR A 335 -7.85 -0.22 -8.30
C THR A 335 -8.45 1.18 -8.44
N ALA A 336 -8.14 2.06 -7.50
CA ALA A 336 -8.57 3.46 -7.55
C ALA A 336 -7.79 4.27 -8.62
N LEU A 337 -6.65 3.76 -9.08
CA LEU A 337 -5.70 4.51 -9.90
C LEU A 337 -6.07 4.59 -11.38
N LEU A 338 -6.79 3.59 -11.90
CA LEU A 338 -7.14 3.52 -13.32
C LEU A 338 -8.31 4.45 -13.63
N PRO A 339 -8.30 5.27 -14.68
CA PRO A 339 -9.38 6.25 -14.98
C PRO A 339 -10.39 5.70 -16.01
N PHE A 340 -10.58 4.38 -16.08
CA PHE A 340 -11.57 3.79 -16.98
C PHE A 340 -12.96 3.74 -16.36
N GLU A 341 -13.95 4.10 -17.17
CA GLU A 341 -15.37 3.86 -16.89
C GLU A 341 -15.66 2.37 -16.73
N THR A 342 -16.79 2.04 -16.09
CA THR A 342 -17.19 0.68 -15.71
C THR A 342 -17.04 -0.33 -16.85
N LYS A 343 -17.53 0.02 -18.05
CA LYS A 343 -17.51 -0.87 -19.22
C LYS A 343 -16.08 -1.12 -19.73
N GLU A 344 -15.28 -0.07 -19.86
CA GLU A 344 -13.91 -0.17 -20.37
C GLU A 344 -12.98 -0.86 -19.38
N ARG A 345 -13.20 -0.62 -18.09
CA ARG A 345 -12.50 -1.31 -17.01
C ARG A 345 -12.80 -2.80 -17.02
N LEU A 346 -14.07 -3.19 -17.17
CA LEU A 346 -14.47 -4.59 -17.28
C LEU A 346 -13.82 -5.27 -18.48
N LEU A 347 -13.81 -4.60 -19.64
CA LEU A 347 -13.11 -5.11 -20.83
C LEU A 347 -11.60 -5.28 -20.58
N THR A 348 -10.94 -4.26 -20.03
CA THR A 348 -9.50 -4.29 -19.71
C THR A 348 -9.18 -5.46 -18.77
N ALA A 349 -9.98 -5.64 -17.73
CA ALA A 349 -9.82 -6.72 -16.76
C ALA A 349 -10.00 -8.11 -17.37
N LEU A 350 -11.00 -8.29 -18.25
CA LEU A 350 -11.23 -9.58 -18.91
C LEU A 350 -10.17 -9.91 -19.95
N ILE A 351 -9.67 -8.91 -20.69
CA ILE A 351 -8.54 -9.08 -21.62
C ILE A 351 -7.32 -9.59 -20.84
N ALA A 352 -6.98 -8.93 -19.73
CA ALA A 352 -5.91 -9.39 -18.83
C ALA A 352 -6.21 -10.76 -18.22
N ARG A 353 -7.46 -11.08 -17.86
CA ARG A 353 -7.83 -12.38 -17.28
C ARG A 353 -7.55 -13.55 -18.23
N TYR A 354 -7.83 -13.38 -19.52
CA TYR A 354 -7.81 -14.48 -20.49
C TYR A 354 -6.50 -14.60 -21.27
N HIS A 355 -5.44 -13.89 -20.88
CA HIS A 355 -4.11 -14.03 -21.46
C HIS A 355 -3.52 -15.45 -21.28
N ARG A 356 -4.04 -16.25 -20.32
CA ARG A 356 -3.60 -17.63 -20.09
C ARG A 356 -4.72 -18.53 -19.56
N ARG A 357 -4.44 -19.83 -19.48
CA ARG A 357 -5.34 -20.86 -18.91
C ARG A 357 -6.67 -20.94 -19.68
N ALA A 358 -7.78 -21.16 -18.97
CA ALA A 358 -9.09 -21.45 -19.57
C ALA A 358 -9.54 -20.35 -20.54
N LEU A 359 -10.22 -20.77 -21.61
CA LEU A 359 -10.86 -19.86 -22.56
C LEU A 359 -12.13 -19.24 -21.93
N PRO A 360 -12.60 -18.09 -22.45
CA PRO A 360 -13.85 -17.49 -21.99
C PRO A 360 -15.04 -18.44 -22.14
N ASN A 361 -15.86 -18.55 -21.10
CA ASN A 361 -17.02 -19.44 -21.04
C ASN A 361 -18.22 -18.69 -20.46
N LYS A 362 -19.44 -19.00 -20.91
CA LYS A 362 -20.72 -18.47 -20.40
C LYS A 362 -20.91 -18.70 -18.89
N THR A 363 -20.23 -19.66 -18.27
CA THR A 363 -20.25 -19.86 -16.82
C THR A 363 -19.42 -18.82 -16.05
N HIS A 364 -18.54 -18.08 -16.71
CA HIS A 364 -17.76 -17.02 -16.09
C HIS A 364 -18.61 -15.74 -15.99
N SER A 365 -19.04 -15.37 -14.78
CA SER A 365 -19.97 -14.27 -14.50
C SER A 365 -19.64 -12.93 -15.18
N TYR A 366 -18.39 -12.49 -15.11
CA TYR A 366 -17.97 -11.24 -15.77
C TYR A 366 -18.00 -11.32 -17.30
N PHE A 367 -17.75 -12.49 -17.87
CA PHE A 367 -17.83 -12.65 -19.32
C PHE A 367 -19.28 -12.74 -19.77
N SER A 368 -20.14 -13.43 -19.03
CA SER A 368 -21.54 -13.60 -19.39
C SER A 368 -22.31 -12.29 -19.34
N SER A 369 -21.94 -11.35 -18.45
CA SER A 369 -22.56 -10.02 -18.34
C SER A 369 -22.27 -9.07 -19.50
N LEU A 370 -21.27 -9.36 -20.34
CA LEU A 370 -20.99 -8.56 -21.54
C LEU A 370 -22.09 -8.74 -22.61
N GLY A 371 -22.47 -7.64 -23.26
CA GLY A 371 -23.28 -7.70 -24.48
C GLY A 371 -22.55 -8.41 -25.62
N GLN A 372 -23.28 -8.89 -26.62
CA GLN A 372 -22.70 -9.74 -27.68
C GLN A 372 -21.57 -9.03 -28.47
N LYS A 373 -21.74 -7.74 -28.77
CA LYS A 373 -20.71 -6.91 -29.41
C LYS A 373 -19.44 -6.84 -28.54
N ASP A 374 -19.60 -6.58 -27.25
CA ASP A 374 -18.48 -6.45 -26.32
C ASP A 374 -17.75 -7.78 -26.09
N LYS A 375 -18.48 -8.90 -26.05
CA LYS A 375 -17.89 -10.25 -26.02
C LYS A 375 -16.96 -10.46 -27.22
N HIS A 376 -17.41 -10.09 -28.41
CA HIS A 376 -16.63 -10.24 -29.63
C HIS A 376 -15.37 -9.36 -29.66
N GLU A 377 -15.52 -8.10 -29.26
CA GLU A 377 -14.39 -7.17 -29.14
C GLU A 377 -13.38 -7.67 -28.10
N MET A 378 -13.85 -8.10 -26.93
CA MET A 378 -13.02 -8.65 -25.86
C MET A 378 -12.26 -9.90 -26.30
N LEU A 379 -12.94 -10.87 -26.93
CA LEU A 379 -12.32 -12.10 -27.44
C LEU A 379 -11.18 -11.81 -28.41
N ARG A 380 -11.40 -10.88 -29.34
CA ARG A 380 -10.38 -10.46 -30.31
C ARG A 380 -9.18 -9.84 -29.62
N LEU A 381 -9.37 -8.90 -28.69
CA LEU A 381 -8.28 -8.25 -27.97
C LEU A 381 -7.52 -9.21 -27.06
N ALA A 382 -8.23 -10.06 -26.32
CA ALA A 382 -7.65 -11.10 -25.47
C ALA A 382 -6.83 -12.12 -26.27
N ALA A 383 -7.27 -12.48 -27.49
CA ALA A 383 -6.49 -13.33 -28.39
C ALA A 383 -5.15 -12.68 -28.78
N LEU A 384 -5.13 -11.37 -29.04
CA LEU A 384 -3.89 -10.66 -29.36
C LEU A 384 -2.94 -10.63 -28.17
N LEU A 385 -3.44 -10.31 -26.98
CA LEU A 385 -2.65 -10.31 -25.75
C LEU A 385 -2.10 -11.72 -25.44
N ARG A 386 -2.94 -12.75 -25.51
CA ARG A 386 -2.56 -14.14 -25.25
C ARG A 386 -1.46 -14.64 -26.19
N LEU A 387 -1.50 -14.24 -27.46
CA LEU A 387 -0.42 -14.52 -28.41
C LEU A 387 0.84 -13.71 -28.10
N ALA A 388 0.71 -12.41 -27.81
CA ALA A 388 1.84 -11.55 -27.47
C ALA A 388 2.61 -12.02 -26.22
N ASP A 389 1.88 -12.40 -25.17
CA ASP A 389 2.41 -13.01 -23.95
C ASP A 389 3.15 -14.32 -24.26
N ALA A 390 2.58 -15.16 -25.12
CA ALA A 390 3.20 -16.42 -25.53
C ALA A 390 4.51 -16.24 -26.32
N LEU A 391 4.59 -15.17 -27.13
CA LEU A 391 5.77 -14.82 -27.91
C LEU A 391 6.92 -14.25 -27.07
N ASP A 392 6.67 -13.91 -25.80
CA ASP A 392 7.69 -13.53 -24.82
C ASP A 392 7.61 -14.43 -23.56
N HIS A 393 7.21 -15.69 -23.71
CA HIS A 393 7.05 -16.62 -22.57
C HIS A 393 8.34 -16.86 -21.78
N SER A 394 9.48 -16.83 -22.45
CA SER A 394 10.81 -16.97 -21.85
C SER A 394 11.31 -15.69 -21.16
N HIS A 395 10.57 -14.56 -21.30
CA HIS A 395 10.91 -13.24 -20.76
C HIS A 395 12.27 -12.72 -21.24
N ARG A 396 12.71 -13.10 -22.44
CA ARG A 396 14.01 -12.69 -23.02
C ARG A 396 13.91 -11.54 -24.01
N GLN A 397 12.71 -11.04 -24.32
CA GLN A 397 12.45 -9.95 -25.25
C GLN A 397 13.13 -10.16 -26.62
N LEU A 398 13.04 -11.40 -27.13
CA LEU A 398 13.70 -11.80 -28.38
C LEU A 398 12.97 -11.25 -29.61
N VAL A 399 11.64 -11.28 -29.61
CA VAL A 399 10.81 -10.83 -30.74
C VAL A 399 10.89 -9.31 -30.90
N ARG A 400 11.20 -8.85 -32.11
CA ARG A 400 11.37 -7.41 -32.43
C ARG A 400 10.29 -6.87 -33.35
N ASP A 401 9.84 -7.66 -34.32
CA ASP A 401 8.76 -7.32 -35.26
C ASP A 401 7.88 -8.54 -35.54
N ILE A 402 6.64 -8.27 -35.95
CA ILE A 402 5.68 -9.28 -36.39
C ILE A 402 5.06 -8.79 -37.70
N ARG A 403 5.22 -9.58 -38.76
CA ARG A 403 4.49 -9.39 -40.02
C ARG A 403 3.36 -10.40 -40.11
N VAL A 404 2.27 -10.00 -40.76
CA VAL A 404 1.05 -10.80 -40.84
C VAL A 404 0.72 -11.02 -42.31
N GLU A 405 0.58 -12.28 -42.70
CA GLU A 405 0.12 -12.68 -44.01
C GLU A 405 -1.22 -13.44 -43.87
N LYS A 406 -2.28 -12.89 -44.45
CA LYS A 406 -3.59 -13.52 -44.45
C LYS A 406 -3.67 -14.51 -45.62
N LYS A 407 -4.02 -15.77 -45.33
CA LYS A 407 -4.26 -16.83 -46.32
C LYS A 407 -5.70 -17.36 -46.17
N PRO A 408 -6.21 -18.15 -47.13
CA PRO A 408 -7.47 -18.85 -46.95
C PRO A 408 -7.46 -19.68 -45.66
N ARG A 409 -8.44 -19.45 -44.77
CA ARG A 409 -8.63 -20.15 -43.47
C ARG A 409 -7.48 -20.07 -42.45
N LYS A 410 -6.41 -19.32 -42.71
CA LYS A 410 -5.27 -19.18 -41.78
C LYS A 410 -4.61 -17.80 -41.83
N VAL A 411 -3.94 -17.45 -40.75
CA VAL A 411 -3.06 -16.28 -40.63
C VAL A 411 -1.65 -16.76 -40.32
N VAL A 412 -0.68 -16.31 -41.10
CA VAL A 412 0.74 -16.59 -40.86
C VAL A 412 1.35 -15.38 -40.17
N LEU A 413 1.90 -15.59 -38.97
CA LEU A 413 2.66 -14.62 -38.21
C LEU A 413 4.15 -14.86 -38.47
N LYS A 414 4.78 -13.99 -39.26
CA LYS A 414 6.23 -14.03 -39.50
C LYS A 414 6.92 -13.25 -38.40
N ILE A 415 7.65 -13.95 -37.55
CA ILE A 415 8.30 -13.41 -36.35
C ILE A 415 9.72 -13.01 -36.72
N GLY A 416 10.04 -11.73 -36.57
CA GLY A 416 11.43 -11.25 -36.64
C GLY A 416 11.99 -11.16 -35.22
N ALA A 417 12.99 -11.95 -34.89
CA ALA A 417 13.55 -12.04 -33.55
C ALA A 417 15.08 -12.01 -33.52
N LYS A 418 15.66 -11.71 -32.35
CA LYS A 418 17.10 -11.87 -32.09
C LYS A 418 17.42 -13.33 -31.75
N GLY A 419 17.16 -14.23 -32.71
CA GLY A 419 17.34 -15.68 -32.56
C GLY A 419 16.06 -16.45 -32.25
N PHE A 420 16.17 -17.78 -32.33
CA PHE A 420 15.06 -18.70 -32.14
C PHE A 420 14.87 -19.10 -30.68
N SER A 421 13.61 -19.21 -30.26
CA SER A 421 13.21 -19.68 -28.94
C SER A 421 12.17 -20.78 -29.07
N LYS A 422 12.61 -22.03 -28.87
CA LYS A 422 11.72 -23.22 -28.92
C LYS A 422 10.58 -23.11 -27.92
N GLU A 423 10.86 -22.59 -26.73
CA GLU A 423 9.88 -22.39 -25.66
C GLU A 423 8.77 -21.40 -26.06
N ASP A 424 9.15 -20.23 -26.57
CA ASP A 424 8.20 -19.20 -27.02
C ASP A 424 7.39 -19.69 -28.22
N TYR A 425 8.05 -20.34 -29.19
CA TYR A 425 7.40 -20.93 -30.35
C TYR A 425 6.33 -21.96 -29.96
N VAL A 426 6.68 -22.94 -29.14
CA VAL A 426 5.75 -24.00 -28.69
C VAL A 426 4.60 -23.39 -27.87
N THR A 427 4.90 -22.42 -27.01
CA THR A 427 3.89 -21.77 -26.18
C THR A 427 2.93 -20.94 -27.01
N ALA A 428 3.43 -20.19 -27.98
CA ALA A 428 2.61 -19.41 -28.89
C ALA A 428 1.74 -20.28 -29.80
N TYR A 429 2.24 -21.44 -30.24
CA TYR A 429 1.42 -22.43 -30.96
C TYR A 429 0.26 -22.93 -30.09
N LYS A 430 0.53 -23.30 -28.83
CA LYS A 430 -0.51 -23.77 -27.87
C LYS A 430 -1.53 -22.68 -27.53
N LYS A 431 -1.07 -21.44 -27.31
CA LYS A 431 -1.90 -20.29 -26.93
C LYS A 431 -2.63 -19.60 -28.11
N ALA A 432 -2.48 -20.12 -29.33
CA ALA A 432 -3.26 -19.69 -30.49
C ALA A 432 -4.74 -20.16 -30.45
N ASP A 433 -5.10 -20.98 -29.47
CA ASP A 433 -6.45 -21.47 -29.18
C ASP A 433 -7.51 -20.36 -29.16
N LEU A 434 -7.26 -19.27 -28.43
CA LEU A 434 -8.18 -18.14 -28.33
C LEU A 434 -8.26 -17.35 -29.63
N PHE A 435 -7.19 -17.29 -30.41
CA PHE A 435 -7.21 -16.65 -31.73
C PHE A 435 -8.12 -17.41 -32.70
N LYS A 436 -8.03 -18.75 -32.72
CA LYS A 436 -8.93 -19.59 -33.50
C LYS A 436 -10.39 -19.38 -33.08
N MET A 437 -10.67 -19.31 -31.78
CA MET A 437 -12.01 -19.03 -31.25
C MET A 437 -12.52 -17.64 -31.67
N ALA A 438 -11.69 -16.61 -31.59
CA ALA A 438 -12.10 -15.22 -31.82
C ALA A 438 -12.23 -14.85 -33.32
N PHE A 439 -11.43 -15.47 -34.19
CA PHE A 439 -11.35 -15.11 -35.61
C PHE A 439 -11.80 -16.23 -36.56
N GLY A 440 -11.98 -17.46 -36.09
CA GLY A 440 -12.29 -18.61 -36.94
C GLY A 440 -11.14 -19.02 -37.88
N LEU A 441 -9.91 -18.52 -37.64
CA LEU A 441 -8.74 -18.75 -38.49
C LEU A 441 -7.67 -19.50 -37.71
N LYS A 442 -6.98 -20.43 -38.38
CA LYS A 442 -5.79 -21.08 -37.79
C LYS A 442 -4.63 -20.09 -37.77
N THR A 443 -3.89 -20.02 -36.66
CA THR A 443 -2.64 -19.27 -36.58
C THR A 443 -1.47 -20.19 -36.94
N VAL A 444 -0.60 -19.74 -37.83
CA VAL A 444 0.69 -20.38 -38.14
C VAL A 444 1.78 -19.42 -37.69
N ILE A 445 2.75 -19.91 -36.93
CA ILE A 445 3.88 -19.13 -36.45
C ILE A 445 5.08 -19.53 -37.30
N ASP A 446 5.66 -18.54 -37.95
CA ASP A 446 6.82 -18.70 -38.83
C ASP A 446 7.96 -17.87 -38.23
N TRP A 447 8.87 -18.53 -37.52
CA TRP A 447 9.91 -17.88 -36.71
C TRP A 447 11.25 -17.93 -37.43
N HIS A 448 11.75 -16.76 -37.82
CA HIS A 448 13.01 -16.57 -38.53
C HIS A 448 14.08 -15.96 -37.62
#